data_AF-A0A349B933-F1
#
_entry.id   AF-A0A349B933-F1
#
_cell.length_a   1.000
_cell.length_b   1.000
_cell.length_c   1.000
_cell.angle_alpha   90.00
_cell.angle_beta   90.00
_cell.angle_gamma   90.00
#
_symmetry.space_group_name_H-M   'P 1'
#
loop_
_entity.id
_entity.type
_entity.pdbx_description
1 polymer ?
#
loop_
_entity_poly.entity_id
_entity_poly.type
_entity_poly.pdbx_seq_one_letter_code
_entity_poly.pdbx_strand_id
1 'polypeptide(L)' 'MVGYGPYGGMGSLHGTAAADTDGLALVSVVDPADERRKAAEDEFPGVTTHEALDSMLDD' A
#
# COMPACT_ATOMS: atom_id res chain seq x y z
N MET A 1 -1.79 0.38 4.76
CA MET A 1 -2.31 1.59 4.09
C MET A 1 -3.65 1.27 3.47
N VAL A 2 -4.68 2.10 3.68
CA VAL A 2 -6.04 1.85 3.15
C VAL A 2 -6.29 2.77 1.96
N GLY A 3 -6.45 2.18 0.78
CA GLY A 3 -6.63 2.88 -0.49
C GLY A 3 -5.30 3.27 -1.14
N TYR A 4 -4.95 2.59 -2.22
CA TYR A 4 -3.81 2.93 -3.08
C TYR A 4 -4.24 3.73 -4.32
N GLY A 5 -5.52 4.11 -4.36
CA GLY A 5 -6.20 4.76 -5.47
C GLY A 5 -5.54 6.02 -6.05
N PRO A 6 -5.95 6.39 -7.28
CA PRO A 6 -5.29 7.43 -8.08
C PRO A 6 -5.58 8.86 -7.62
N TYR A 7 -6.40 9.06 -6.59
CA TYR A 7 -6.81 10.39 -6.15
C TYR A 7 -5.60 11.16 -5.61
N GLY A 8 -5.02 12.01 -6.45
CA GLY A 8 -3.82 12.79 -6.13
C GLY A 8 -2.56 11.97 -5.88
N GLY A 9 -2.53 10.69 -6.26
CA GLY A 9 -1.41 9.79 -5.96
C GLY A 9 -1.22 9.47 -4.49
N MET A 10 -2.24 9.68 -3.64
CA MET A 10 -2.11 9.62 -2.19
C MET A 10 -1.50 8.31 -1.66
N GLY A 11 -1.89 7.16 -2.22
CA GLY A 11 -1.32 5.87 -1.82
C GLY A 11 0.18 5.76 -2.07
N SER A 12 0.58 5.92 -3.34
CA SER A 12 1.98 5.86 -3.75
C SER A 12 2.84 6.96 -3.09
N LEU A 13 2.36 8.20 -3.04
CA LEU A 13 3.10 9.32 -2.43
C LEU A 13 3.32 9.14 -0.92
N HIS A 14 2.31 8.66 -0.18
CA HIS A 14 2.50 8.36 1.23
C HIS A 14 3.37 7.12 1.46
N GLY A 15 3.29 6.12 0.58
CA GLY A 15 4.18 4.96 0.62
C GLY A 15 5.63 5.37 0.43
N THR A 16 5.89 6.24 -0.55
CA THR A 16 7.21 6.82 -0.83
C THR A 16 7.72 7.61 0.37
N ALA A 17 6.89 8.50 0.92
CA ALA A 17 7.26 9.28 2.10
C ALA A 17 7.57 8.39 3.32
N ALA A 18 6.86 7.27 3.49
CA ALA A 18 7.17 6.30 4.54
C ALA A 18 8.50 5.58 4.29
N ALA A 19 8.80 5.18 3.04
CA ALA A 19 10.06 4.54 2.68
C ALA A 19 11.28 5.48 2.82
N ASP A 20 11.09 6.78 2.57
CA ASP A 20 12.13 7.80 2.70
C ASP A 20 12.34 8.28 4.14
N THR A 21 11.50 7.85 5.09
CA THR A 21 11.60 8.25 6.49
C THR A 21 12.28 7.17 7.31
N ASP A 22 13.44 7.50 7.90
CA ASP A 22 14.18 6.59 8.76
C ASP A 22 13.30 6.01 9.88
N GLY A 23 13.28 4.67 9.96
CA GLY A 23 12.52 3.92 10.97
C GLY A 23 11.06 3.66 10.60
N LEU A 24 10.60 4.08 9.42
CA LEU A 24 9.28 3.71 8.88
C LEU A 24 9.41 2.73 7.72
N ALA A 25 8.35 1.95 7.51
CA ALA A 25 8.20 1.05 6.37
C ALA A 25 6.72 0.91 6.01
N LEU A 26 6.42 0.86 4.71
CA LEU A 26 5.11 0.44 4.23
C LEU A 26 5.05 -1.08 4.24
N VAL A 27 4.28 -1.65 5.18
CA VAL A 27 4.20 -3.10 5.36
C VAL A 27 2.96 -3.75 4.75
N SER A 28 1.87 -3.01 4.64
CA SER A 28 0.62 -3.52 4.05
C SER A 28 -0.14 -2.47 3.26
N VAL A 29 -0.88 -2.91 2.23
CA VAL A 29 -1.79 -2.08 1.41
C VAL A 29 -3.10 -2.83 1.21
N VAL A 30 -4.23 -2.15 1.38
CA VAL A 30 -5.55 -2.67 1.03
C VAL A 30 -6.20 -1.78 -0.03
N ASP A 31 -6.62 -2.38 -1.14
CA ASP A 31 -7.38 -1.73 -2.19
C ASP A 31 -8.25 -2.77 -2.92
N PRO A 32 -9.52 -2.47 -3.24
CA PRO A 32 -10.38 -3.40 -3.97
C PRO A 32 -9.89 -3.66 -5.41
N ALA A 33 -9.14 -2.74 -6.02
CA ALA A 33 -8.69 -2.88 -7.39
C ALA A 33 -7.37 -3.64 -7.50
N ASP A 34 -7.36 -4.73 -8.27
CA ASP A 34 -6.20 -5.62 -8.43
C ASP A 34 -4.98 -4.92 -9.05
N GLU A 35 -5.22 -4.07 -10.04
CA GLU A 35 -4.16 -3.31 -10.71
C GLU A 35 -3.41 -2.36 -9.75
N ARG A 36 -4.09 -1.90 -8.69
CA ARG A 36 -3.49 -0.99 -7.71
C ARG A 36 -2.70 -1.74 -6.65
N ARG A 37 -3.16 -2.93 -6.26
CA ARG A 37 -2.37 -3.81 -5.38
C ARG A 37 -1.07 -4.22 -6.07
N LYS A 38 -1.13 -4.60 -7.35
CA LYS A 38 0.05 -4.91 -8.16
C LYS A 38 1.02 -3.74 -8.26
N ALA A 39 0.51 -2.53 -8.50
CA ALA A 39 1.36 -1.33 -8.50
C ALA A 39 2.06 -1.13 -7.15
N ALA A 40 1.37 -1.35 -6.02
CA ALA A 40 1.98 -1.28 -4.70
C ALA A 40 3.07 -2.35 -4.50
N GLU A 41 2.86 -3.58 -4.96
CA GLU A 41 3.86 -4.66 -4.90
C GLU A 41 5.12 -4.35 -5.74
N ASP A 42 4.92 -3.77 -6.93
CA ASP A 42 6.01 -3.37 -7.83
C ASP A 42 6.81 -2.19 -7.25
N GLU A 43 6.14 -1.21 -6.63
CA GLU A 43 6.76 -0.01 -6.06
C GLU A 43 7.41 -0.24 -4.70
N PHE A 44 6.85 -1.14 -3.87
CA PHE A 44 7.29 -1.40 -2.50
C PHE A 44 7.57 -2.89 -2.28
N PRO A 45 8.78 -3.38 -2.61
CA PRO A 45 9.14 -4.78 -2.45
C PRO A 45 8.93 -5.28 -1.01
N GLY A 46 8.13 -6.34 -0.86
CA GLY A 46 7.84 -6.95 0.43
C GLY A 46 6.59 -6.42 1.14
N VAL A 47 5.84 -5.50 0.52
CA VAL A 47 4.51 -5.11 1.02
C VAL A 47 3.51 -6.26 0.85
N THR A 48 2.70 -6.52 1.88
CA THR A 48 1.56 -7.44 1.76
C THR A 48 0.35 -6.70 1.22
N THR A 49 -0.37 -7.26 0.24
CA THR A 49 -1.59 -6.64 -0.29
C THR A 49 -2.85 -7.42 0.05
N HIS A 50 -3.94 -6.69 0.28
CA HIS A 50 -5.24 -7.24 0.64
C HIS A 50 -6.35 -6.62 -0.22
N GLU A 51 -7.35 -7.40 -0.60
CA GLU A 51 -8.52 -6.89 -1.34
C GLU A 51 -9.53 -6.18 -0.43
N ALA A 52 -9.61 -6.61 0.83
CA ALA A 52 -10.58 -6.13 1.80
C ALA A 52 -9.90 -5.78 3.15
N LEU A 53 -10.49 -4.83 3.87
CA LEU A 53 -9.94 -4.32 5.13
C LEU A 53 -9.82 -5.43 6.18
N ASP A 54 -10.84 -6.28 6.29
CA ASP A 54 -10.87 -7.36 7.28
C ASP A 54 -9.67 -8.31 7.12
N SER A 55 -9.31 -8.65 5.87
CA SER A 55 -8.14 -9.49 5.60
C SER A 55 -6.81 -8.84 6.01
N MET A 56 -6.72 -7.50 6.03
CA MET A 56 -5.53 -6.78 6.48
C MET A 56 -5.43 -6.71 8.01
N LEU A 57 -6.56 -6.81 8.71
CA LEU A 57 -6.60 -6.74 10.18
C LEU A 57 -6.32 -8.10 10.84
N ASP A 58 -6.52 -9.18 10.10
CA ASP A 58 -6.31 -10.56 10.56
C ASP A 58 -4.88 -11.09 10.29
N ASP A 59 -4.02 -10.31 9.62
CA ASP A 59 -2.60 -10.58 9.34
C ASP A 59 -1.68 -10.00 10.44
#